data_AF-A0A962ZQL5-F1
#
_entry.id   AF-A0A962ZQL5-F1
#
_cell.length_a   1.000
_cell.length_b   1.000
_cell.length_c   1.000
_cell.angle_alpha   90.00
_cell.angle_beta   90.00
_cell.angle_gamma   90.00
#
_symmetry.space_group_name_H-M   'P 1'
#
loop_
_entity.id
_entity.type
_entity.pdbx_description
1 polymer ?
#
loop_
_entity_poly.entity_id
_entity_poly.type
_entity_poly.pdbx_seq_one_letter_code
_entity_poly.pdbx_strand_id
1 'polypeptide(L)'
;YTMGYDVYYVSSDGKPILSTTGYNTNVYPGFQEDLRDKEFGDTPWVKLRINYNAPARRAGEILLVWEPGADYTEGKGRKAWQYLTGQRRVRLAPAVSFDTPNPGVAGTSTYDDSYIYNGSLERFNWKLVGKQEMYIPYNTYAF
;
A
#
# COMPACT_ATOMS: atom_id res chain seq x y z
N TYR A 1 6.36 -8.88 -9.23
CA TYR A 1 6.81 -7.80 -10.14
C TYR A 1 7.52 -6.73 -9.32
N THR A 2 8.57 -6.10 -9.86
CA THR A 2 9.34 -5.04 -9.19
C THR A 2 9.34 -3.77 -10.03
N MET A 3 9.05 -2.62 -9.43
CA MET A 3 9.03 -1.32 -10.10
C MET A 3 9.86 -0.30 -9.30
N GLY A 4 10.78 0.37 -9.99
CA GLY A 4 11.52 1.52 -9.45
C GLY A 4 10.72 2.80 -9.62
N TYR A 5 10.92 3.75 -8.70
CA TYR A 5 10.27 5.05 -8.76
C TYR A 5 11.10 6.13 -8.06
N ASP A 6 10.92 7.36 -8.52
CA ASP A 6 11.35 8.57 -7.83
C ASP A 6 10.13 9.43 -7.47
N VAL A 7 10.17 10.02 -6.29
CA VAL A 7 9.17 10.99 -5.82
C VAL A 7 9.89 12.31 -5.57
N TYR A 8 9.41 13.37 -6.21
CA TYR A 8 9.88 14.72 -6.01
C TYR A 8 8.78 15.57 -5.36
N TYR A 9 9.17 16.36 -4.38
CA TYR A 9 8.36 17.45 -3.84
C TYR A 9 8.76 18.74 -4.54
N VAL A 10 7.81 19.50 -5.06
CA VAL A 10 8.09 20.80 -5.72
C VAL A 10 7.72 21.92 -4.75
N SER A 11 8.71 22.71 -4.34
CA SER A 11 8.50 23.86 -3.44
C SER A 11 7.85 25.03 -4.17
N SER A 12 7.37 26.02 -3.40
CA SER A 12 6.71 27.22 -3.93
C SER A 12 7.59 28.07 -4.85
N ASP A 13 8.92 27.92 -4.76
CA ASP A 13 9.89 28.56 -5.68
C ASP A 13 10.14 27.72 -6.96
N GLY A 14 9.36 26.65 -7.18
CA GLY A 14 9.40 25.81 -8.37
C GLY A 14 10.54 24.78 -8.39
N LYS A 15 11.33 24.67 -7.32
CA LYS A 15 12.47 23.73 -7.28
C LYS A 15 12.02 22.32 -6.87
N PRO A 16 12.38 21.28 -7.63
CA PRO A 16 12.12 19.91 -7.22
C PRO A 16 13.15 19.46 -6.18
N ILE A 17 12.66 18.87 -5.09
CA ILE A 17 13.44 18.27 -4.02
C ILE A 17 13.12 16.78 -4.01
N LEU A 18 14.15 15.94 -4.12
CA LEU A 18 13.97 14.49 -4.06
C LEU A 18 13.47 14.08 -2.67
N SER A 19 12.24 13.56 -2.63
CA SER A 19 11.63 13.01 -1.41
C SER A 19 12.10 11.58 -1.17
N THR A 20 11.99 10.75 -2.21
CA THR A 20 12.24 9.31 -2.15
C THR A 20 12.68 8.78 -3.51
N THR A 21 13.75 7.98 -3.53
CA THR A 21 14.01 7.01 -4.59
C THR A 21 13.88 5.63 -3.99
N GLY A 22 13.18 4.73 -4.66
CA GLY A 22 13.01 3.37 -4.17
C GLY A 22 12.51 2.42 -5.24
N TYR A 23 12.30 1.19 -4.82
CA TYR A 23 11.58 0.21 -5.62
C TYR A 23 10.61 -0.54 -4.75
N ASN A 24 9.48 -0.92 -5.33
CA ASN A 24 8.54 -1.82 -4.70
C ASN A 24 8.56 -3.19 -5.38
N THR A 25 8.33 -4.24 -4.61
CA THR A 25 8.09 -5.58 -5.10
C THR A 25 6.70 -5.99 -4.63
N ASN A 26 5.86 -6.36 -5.58
CA ASN A 26 4.51 -6.88 -5.33
C ASN A 26 4.47 -8.37 -5.61
N VAL A 27 3.88 -9.09 -4.67
CA VAL A 27 3.49 -10.49 -4.80
C VAL A 27 1.99 -10.56 -4.59
N TYR A 28 1.30 -11.25 -5.48
CA TYR A 28 -0.14 -11.48 -5.39
C TYR A 28 -0.37 -12.99 -5.18
N PRO A 29 -0.45 -13.46 -3.92
CA PRO A 29 -0.49 -14.88 -3.60
C PRO A 29 -1.59 -15.65 -4.34
N GLY A 30 -2.80 -15.10 -4.46
CA GLY A 30 -3.91 -15.82 -5.12
C GLY A 30 -3.79 -16.00 -6.63
N PHE A 31 -2.77 -15.43 -7.28
CA PHE A 31 -2.48 -15.73 -8.70
C PHE A 31 -1.33 -16.73 -8.86
N GLN A 32 -0.77 -17.24 -7.76
CA GLN A 32 0.21 -18.32 -7.80
C GLN A 32 -0.50 -19.64 -8.08
N GLU A 33 0.12 -20.52 -8.88
CA GLU A 33 -0.51 -21.76 -9.37
C GLU A 33 -1.07 -22.64 -8.25
N ASP A 34 -0.41 -22.66 -7.09
CA ASP A 34 -0.77 -23.44 -5.92
C ASP A 34 -1.98 -22.89 -5.15
N LEU A 35 -2.36 -21.63 -5.40
CA LEU A 35 -3.43 -20.91 -4.70
C LEU A 35 -4.55 -20.40 -5.62
N ARG A 36 -4.40 -20.52 -6.94
CA ARG A 36 -5.30 -19.93 -7.95
C ARG A 36 -6.76 -20.32 -7.79
N ASP A 37 -7.03 -21.60 -7.53
CA ASP A 37 -8.39 -22.14 -7.44
C ASP A 37 -8.82 -22.41 -5.99
N LYS A 38 -8.05 -21.90 -5.01
CA LYS A 38 -8.35 -22.05 -3.59
C LYS A 38 -9.10 -20.84 -3.08
N GLU A 39 -9.97 -21.09 -2.11
CA GLU A 39 -10.64 -20.03 -1.38
C GLU A 39 -9.60 -19.13 -0.70
N PHE A 40 -9.75 -17.82 -0.89
CA PHE A 40 -8.73 -16.86 -0.49
C PHE A 40 -8.53 -16.83 1.04
N GLY A 41 -9.60 -17.00 1.81
CA GLY A 41 -9.57 -17.05 3.28
C GLY A 41 -8.77 -15.89 3.88
N ASP A 42 -7.82 -16.21 4.77
CA ASP A 42 -6.90 -15.25 5.40
C ASP A 42 -5.63 -14.97 4.57
N THR A 43 -5.53 -15.49 3.34
CA THR A 43 -4.36 -15.27 2.48
C THR A 43 -4.32 -13.82 2.03
N PRO A 44 -3.21 -13.07 2.26
CA PRO A 44 -3.08 -11.71 1.77
C PRO A 44 -3.32 -11.61 0.26
N TRP A 45 -4.20 -10.72 -0.19
CA TRP A 45 -4.40 -10.49 -1.63
C TRP A 45 -3.20 -9.79 -2.27
N VAL A 46 -2.48 -8.96 -1.50
CA VAL A 46 -1.18 -8.37 -1.87
C VAL A 46 -0.18 -8.46 -0.73
N LYS A 47 1.04 -8.84 -1.07
CA LYS A 47 2.24 -8.60 -0.25
C LYS A 47 3.13 -7.61 -1.00
N LEU A 48 3.33 -6.46 -0.38
CA LEU A 48 4.09 -5.33 -0.91
C LEU A 48 5.35 -5.15 -0.04
N ARG A 49 6.51 -5.06 -0.67
CA ARG A 49 7.77 -4.65 -0.03
C ARG A 49 8.33 -3.43 -0.75
N ILE A 50 8.54 -2.34 -0.03
CA ILE A 50 9.19 -1.13 -0.53
C ILE A 50 10.58 -1.04 0.06
N ASN A 51 11.59 -0.82 -0.78
CA ASN A 51 12.96 -0.56 -0.37
C ASN A 51 13.32 0.86 -0.78
N TYR A 52 13.79 1.64 0.17
CA TYR A 52 14.18 3.03 -0.03
C TYR A 52 15.69 3.11 -0.27
N ASN A 53 16.08 3.70 -1.40
CA ASN A 53 17.46 3.82 -1.84
C ASN A 53 18.03 5.23 -1.63
N ALA A 54 17.19 6.26 -1.74
CA ALA A 54 17.57 7.66 -1.51
C ALA A 54 16.39 8.46 -0.94
N PRO A 55 16.61 9.64 -0.35
CA PRO A 55 17.92 10.25 -0.02
C PRO A 55 18.66 9.51 1.11
N ALA A 56 19.91 9.88 1.40
CA ALA A 56 20.78 9.17 2.35
C ALA A 56 20.14 8.90 3.72
N ARG A 57 19.30 9.82 4.21
CA ARG A 57 18.55 9.63 5.48
C ARG A 57 17.58 8.45 5.48
N ARG A 58 17.10 8.03 4.29
CA ARG A 58 16.15 6.94 4.09
C ARG A 58 16.77 5.69 3.49
N ALA A 59 17.99 5.81 2.96
CA ALA A 59 18.66 4.72 2.27
C ALA A 59 18.75 3.50 3.20
N GLY A 60 18.20 2.37 2.75
CA GLY A 60 18.13 1.11 3.49
C GLY A 60 16.89 0.94 4.39
N GLU A 61 15.99 1.92 4.48
CA GLU A 61 14.68 1.72 5.08
C GLU A 61 13.85 0.71 4.25
N ILE A 62 13.05 -0.09 4.93
CA ILE A 62 12.16 -1.06 4.28
C ILE A 62 10.77 -0.95 4.89
N LEU A 63 9.75 -0.94 4.04
CA LEU A 63 8.36 -1.08 4.44
C LEU A 63 7.81 -2.40 3.87
N LEU A 64 7.28 -3.26 4.72
CA LEU A 64 6.60 -4.49 4.36
C LEU A 64 5.12 -4.34 4.69
N VAL A 65 4.25 -4.61 3.73
CA VAL A 65 2.80 -4.51 3.86
C VAL A 65 2.17 -5.79 3.39
N TRP A 66 1.35 -6.38 4.23
CA TRP A 66 0.45 -7.48 3.90
C TRP A 66 -0.96 -6.94 4.00
N GLU A 67 -1.62 -6.91 2.85
CA GLU A 67 -3.05 -6.68 2.80
C GLU A 67 -3.81 -7.84 3.46
N PRO A 68 -5.04 -7.62 3.95
CA PRO A 68 -5.90 -8.68 4.48
C PRO A 68 -6.17 -9.79 3.44
N GLY A 69 -6.81 -10.86 3.90
CA GLY A 69 -7.50 -11.79 3.01
C GLY A 69 -8.88 -11.27 2.59
N ALA A 70 -9.84 -12.19 2.45
CA ALA A 70 -11.21 -11.86 2.05
C ALA A 70 -11.98 -11.06 3.13
N ASP A 71 -11.59 -11.21 4.39
CA ASP A 71 -12.19 -10.50 5.51
C ASP A 71 -11.39 -9.24 5.84
N TYR A 72 -12.01 -8.07 5.62
CA TYR A 72 -11.42 -6.76 5.91
C TYR A 72 -12.14 -5.98 7.02
N THR A 73 -12.78 -6.72 7.92
CA THR A 73 -13.44 -6.18 9.12
C THR A 73 -12.42 -5.77 10.19
N GLU A 74 -12.92 -5.15 11.26
CA GLU A 74 -12.13 -4.69 12.40
C GLU A 74 -11.21 -5.79 12.94
N GLY A 75 -9.94 -5.46 13.20
CA GLY A 75 -8.93 -6.39 13.71
C GLY A 75 -8.32 -7.36 12.69
N LYS A 76 -8.91 -7.48 11.48
CA LYS A 76 -8.37 -8.27 10.36
C LYS A 76 -7.80 -7.41 9.23
N GLY A 77 -7.60 -6.12 9.51
CA GLY A 77 -7.03 -5.15 8.58
C GLY A 77 -5.59 -5.44 8.15
N ARG A 78 -5.03 -4.49 7.40
CA ARG A 78 -3.65 -4.53 6.91
C ARG A 78 -2.66 -4.75 8.05
N LYS A 79 -1.66 -5.60 7.79
CA LYS A 79 -0.49 -5.76 8.66
C LYS A 79 0.73 -5.16 7.98
N ALA A 80 1.39 -4.22 8.64
CA ALA A 80 2.58 -3.59 8.11
C ALA A 80 3.72 -3.60 9.11
N TRP A 81 4.94 -3.66 8.59
CA TRP A 81 6.18 -3.62 9.35
C TRP A 81 7.16 -2.65 8.70
N GLN A 82 7.86 -1.90 9.54
CA GLN A 82 8.86 -0.95 9.08
C GLN A 82 10.22 -1.32 9.67
N TYR A 83 11.25 -1.27 8.82
CA TYR A 83 12.64 -1.32 9.21
C TYR A 83 13.25 0.07 9.05
N LEU A 84 13.79 0.60 10.15
CA LEU A 84 14.49 1.88 10.19
C LEU A 84 15.98 1.64 10.40
N THR A 85 16.82 2.16 9.51
CA THR A 85 18.27 1.93 9.53
C THR A 85 18.95 2.46 10.78
N GLY A 86 18.47 3.58 11.32
CA GLY A 86 18.99 4.16 12.56
C GLY A 86 18.77 3.27 13.80
N GLN A 87 17.67 2.53 13.84
CA GLN A 87 17.33 1.64 14.96
C GLN A 87 17.72 0.18 14.71
N ARG A 88 17.97 -0.20 13.45
CA ARG A 88 18.31 -1.56 12.99
C ARG A 88 17.35 -2.64 13.50
N ARG A 89 16.07 -2.31 13.62
CA ARG A 89 15.01 -3.23 14.08
C ARG A 89 13.79 -3.11 13.19
N VAL A 90 13.13 -4.24 12.98
CA VAL A 90 11.79 -4.31 12.37
C VAL A 90 10.76 -4.08 13.46
N ARG A 91 9.80 -3.20 13.23
CA ARG A 91 8.69 -2.92 14.14
C ARG A 91 7.36 -3.03 13.40
N LEU A 92 6.32 -3.45 14.12
CA LEU A 92 4.96 -3.36 13.61
C LEU A 92 4.61 -1.89 13.38
N ALA A 93 4.03 -1.58 12.23
CA ALA A 93 3.68 -0.23 11.79
C ALA A 93 2.17 -0.16 11.50
N PRO A 94 1.30 -0.24 12.53
CA PRO A 94 -0.16 -0.24 12.34
C PRO A 94 -0.67 1.06 11.71
N ALA A 95 0.08 2.16 11.88
CA ALA A 95 -0.21 3.46 11.29
C ALA A 95 -0.02 3.51 9.76
N VAL A 96 0.46 2.45 9.09
CA VAL A 96 0.52 2.42 7.61
C VAL A 96 -0.87 2.08 7.06
N SER A 97 -1.84 2.94 7.35
CA SER A 97 -3.27 2.78 7.06
C SER A 97 -3.97 4.14 7.21
N PHE A 98 -5.15 4.28 6.60
CA PHE A 98 -6.05 5.44 6.75
C PHE A 98 -5.37 6.80 6.45
N ASP A 99 -5.81 7.85 7.15
CA ASP A 99 -5.36 9.24 7.07
C ASP A 99 -3.93 9.49 7.60
N THR A 100 -3.12 8.44 7.78
CA THR A 100 -1.78 8.63 8.32
C THR A 100 -0.89 9.29 7.25
N PRO A 101 -0.16 10.37 7.57
CA PRO A 101 0.75 11.01 6.64
C PRO A 101 1.76 10.01 6.07
N ASN A 102 1.88 9.98 4.73
CA ASN A 102 2.75 9.06 4.03
C ASN A 102 4.17 9.63 3.97
N PRO A 103 5.16 9.05 4.68
CA PRO A 103 6.51 9.58 4.67
C PRO A 103 7.15 9.49 3.29
N GLY A 104 6.75 8.54 2.44
CA GLY A 104 7.34 8.33 1.10
C GLY A 104 7.18 9.54 0.17
N VAL A 105 6.14 10.35 0.39
CA VAL A 105 5.89 11.61 -0.32
C VAL A 105 6.19 12.83 0.57
N ALA A 106 7.11 12.69 1.53
CA ALA A 106 7.44 13.74 2.49
C ALA A 106 6.25 14.22 3.36
N GLY A 107 5.21 13.39 3.51
CA GLY A 107 4.04 13.69 4.33
C GLY A 107 3.04 14.65 3.70
N THR A 108 3.14 14.93 2.39
CA THR A 108 2.19 15.82 1.68
C THR A 108 0.88 15.15 1.31
N SER A 109 0.79 13.83 1.46
CA SER A 109 -0.45 13.06 1.29
C SER A 109 -0.59 12.07 2.45
N THR A 110 -1.80 11.58 2.66
CA THR A 110 -2.08 10.43 3.50
C THR A 110 -1.93 9.13 2.71
N TYR A 111 -2.08 7.98 3.38
CA TYR A 111 -2.09 6.67 2.72
C TYR A 111 -3.40 6.36 1.98
N ASP A 112 -4.53 6.98 2.36
CA ASP A 112 -5.83 6.81 1.68
C ASP A 112 -6.10 7.80 0.56
N ASP A 113 -5.35 8.90 0.43
CA ASP A 113 -5.49 9.86 -0.68
C ASP A 113 -5.42 9.20 -2.08
N SER A 114 -4.68 8.09 -2.22
CA SER A 114 -4.47 7.43 -3.52
C SER A 114 -5.64 6.54 -3.96
N TYR A 115 -6.45 6.05 -3.02
CA TYR A 115 -7.53 5.08 -3.30
C TYR A 115 -8.87 5.49 -2.71
N ILE A 116 -9.00 6.73 -2.22
CA ILE A 116 -10.18 7.29 -1.53
C ILE A 116 -10.43 6.64 -0.15
N TYR A 117 -10.01 5.40 0.05
CA TYR A 117 -9.98 4.71 1.34
C TYR A 117 -8.81 3.72 1.40
N ASN A 118 -8.29 3.49 2.60
CA ASN A 118 -7.19 2.56 2.85
C ASN A 118 -7.25 2.07 4.30
N GLY A 119 -7.15 0.76 4.52
CA GLY A 119 -7.38 0.14 5.83
C GLY A 119 -8.75 -0.53 5.94
N SER A 120 -9.00 -1.21 7.07
CA SER A 120 -10.28 -1.88 7.36
C SER A 120 -11.43 -0.87 7.36
N LEU A 121 -12.66 -1.35 7.16
CA LEU A 121 -13.83 -0.46 7.07
C LEU A 121 -14.24 0.17 8.43
N GLU A 122 -13.49 -0.08 9.50
CA GLU A 122 -13.81 0.28 10.89
C GLU A 122 -13.91 1.80 11.13
N ARG A 123 -13.26 2.62 10.31
CA ARG A 123 -13.29 4.09 10.41
C ARG A 123 -14.36 4.77 9.54
N PHE A 124 -15.16 3.99 8.84
CA PHE A 124 -16.09 4.49 7.83
C PHE A 124 -17.52 4.03 8.12
N ASN A 125 -18.48 4.96 8.02
CA ASN A 125 -19.91 4.65 8.11
C ASN A 125 -20.47 4.37 6.71
N TRP A 126 -20.59 3.09 6.37
CA TRP A 126 -21.16 2.66 5.09
C TRP A 126 -22.67 2.53 5.19
N LYS A 127 -23.38 3.11 4.20
CA LYS A 127 -24.81 2.91 4.01
C LYS A 127 -25.06 2.37 2.61
N LEU A 128 -25.77 1.26 2.51
CA LEU A 128 -26.26 0.78 1.22
C LEU A 128 -27.31 1.77 0.69
N VAL A 129 -26.96 2.50 -0.36
CA VAL A 129 -27.85 3.50 -0.99
C VAL A 129 -28.87 2.82 -1.90
N GLY A 130 -28.49 1.72 -2.57
CA GLY A 130 -29.35 0.95 -3.46
C GLY A 130 -28.58 -0.19 -4.13
N LYS A 131 -29.29 -1.05 -4.87
CA LYS A 131 -28.70 -2.07 -5.73
C LYS A 131 -29.10 -1.77 -7.18
N GLN A 132 -28.14 -1.83 -8.09
CA GLN A 132 -28.39 -1.68 -9.53
C GLN A 132 -27.63 -2.78 -10.27
N GLU A 133 -28.20 -3.25 -11.38
CA GLU A 133 -27.50 -4.14 -12.30
C GLU A 133 -26.53 -3.31 -13.14
N MET A 134 -25.28 -3.76 -13.24
CA MET A 134 -24.23 -3.11 -14.02
C MET A 134 -23.49 -4.15 -14.83
N TYR A 135 -23.26 -3.89 -16.11
CA TYR A 135 -22.36 -4.70 -16.92
C TYR A 135 -20.91 -4.36 -16.53
N ILE A 136 -20.22 -5.33 -15.93
CA ILE A 136 -18.79 -5.22 -15.64
C ILE A 136 -18.04 -5.85 -16.82
N PRO A 137 -17.31 -5.06 -17.65
CA PRO A 137 -16.55 -5.62 -18.74
C PRO A 137 -15.46 -6.52 -18.18
N TYR A 138 -15.48 -7.80 -18.55
CA TYR A 138 -14.42 -8.73 -18.21
C TYR A 138 -13.29 -8.57 -19.22
N ASN A 139 -12.10 -8.22 -18.74
CA ASN A 139 -10.83 -8.24 -19.48
C ASN A 139 -10.67 -7.14 -20.55
N THR A 140 -10.48 -5.89 -20.12
CA THR A 140 -10.14 -4.74 -20.99
C THR A 140 -8.66 -4.66 -21.36
N TYR A 141 -8.02 -5.81 -21.65
CA TYR A 141 -6.58 -5.89 -21.95
C TYR A 141 -6.24 -5.51 -23.41
N ALA A 142 -7.24 -5.36 -24.28
CA ALA A 142 -7.05 -4.99 -25.69
C ALA A 142 -7.98 -3.82 -26.06
N PHE A 143 -7.53 -2.60 -25.76
CA PHE A 143 -7.95 -1.37 -26.44
C PHE A 143 -6.71 -0.53 -26.72
#